data_AF-A0A971AC11-F1
#
_entry.id   AF-A0A971AC11-F1
#
_cell.length_a   1.000
_cell.length_b   1.000
_cell.length_c   1.000
_cell.angle_alpha   90.00
_cell.angle_beta   90.00
_cell.angle_gamma   90.00
#
_symmetry.space_group_name_H-M   'P 1'
#
loop_
_entity.id
_entity.type
_entity.pdbx_description
1 polymer ?
#
loop_
_entity_poly.entity_id
_entity_poly.type
_entity_poly.pdbx_seq_one_letter_code
_entity_poly.pdbx_strand_id
1 'polypeptide(L)'
;VGASEVPRGTLFHEYQLDDEGFVTGANLVIPTGQNLNNLEQDMHALVPQILDRSQDEIRLSLEMLVRAYDPCISCSVHLLEVKFV
;
A
#
# COMPACT_ATOMS: atom_id res chain seq x y z
N VAL A 1 3.64 17.26 11.31
CA VAL A 1 3.40 16.41 10.12
C VAL A 1 4.53 16.64 9.12
N GLY A 2 5.18 15.58 8.66
CA GLY A 2 6.15 15.59 7.57
C GLY A 2 5.55 14.91 6.34
N ALA A 3 5.84 15.44 5.16
CA ALA A 3 5.44 14.86 3.88
C ALA A 3 6.65 14.82 2.92
N SER A 4 6.78 13.74 2.17
CA SER A 4 7.80 13.60 1.13
C SER A 4 7.28 12.77 -0.03
N GLU A 5 7.71 13.10 -1.24
CA GLU A 5 7.58 12.18 -2.37
C GLU A 5 8.59 11.05 -2.23
N VAL A 6 8.12 9.82 -2.33
CA VAL A 6 8.94 8.61 -2.42
C VAL A 6 8.62 7.89 -3.73
N PRO A 7 9.38 6.88 -4.16
CA PRO A 7 9.22 6.29 -5.50
C PRO A 7 7.80 5.77 -5.84
N ARG A 8 6.97 5.51 -4.83
CA ARG A 8 5.63 4.92 -4.94
C ARG A 8 4.49 5.92 -4.68
N GLY A 9 4.81 7.21 -4.52
CA GLY A 9 3.85 8.29 -4.26
C GLY A 9 4.15 9.07 -2.97
N THR A 10 3.19 9.87 -2.51
CA THR A 10 3.36 10.74 -1.35
C THR A 10 3.31 9.97 -0.03
N LEU A 11 4.32 10.17 0.81
CA LEU A 11 4.42 9.61 2.15
C LEU A 11 4.10 10.67 3.21
N PHE A 12 3.17 10.38 4.12
CA PHE A 12 2.85 11.25 5.26
C PHE A 12 3.21 10.59 6.58
N HIS A 13 3.99 11.29 7.39
CA HIS A 13 4.32 10.93 8.76
C HIS A 13 3.83 12.01 9.72
N GLU A 14 2.86 11.68 10.55
CA GLU A 14 2.36 12.51 11.63
C GLU A 14 2.74 11.89 12.96
N TYR A 15 3.34 12.70 13.83
CA TYR A 15 3.66 12.33 15.21
C TYR A 15 3.07 13.38 16.14
N GLN A 16 2.50 12.92 17.24
CA GLN A 16 2.07 13.75 18.37
C GLN A 16 3.09 13.55 19.49
N LEU A 17 3.56 14.66 20.06
CA LEU A 17 4.54 14.67 21.14
C LEU A 17 3.90 15.23 22.41
N ASP A 18 4.31 14.75 23.58
CA ASP A 18 4.02 15.40 24.86
C ASP A 18 5.03 16.53 25.18
N ASP A 19 4.87 17.16 26.34
CA ASP A 19 5.70 18.29 26.79
C ASP A 19 7.17 17.90 27.05
N GLU A 20 7.44 16.61 27.28
CA GLU A 20 8.80 16.07 27.45
C GLU A 20 9.42 15.62 26.11
N GLY A 21 8.64 15.68 25.02
CA GLY A 21 9.06 15.33 23.67
C GLY A 21 8.90 13.86 23.32
N PHE A 22 8.18 13.06 24.12
CA PHE A 22 7.89 11.66 23.80
C PHE A 22 6.72 11.53 22.83
N VAL A 23 6.80 10.55 21.93
CA VAL A 23 5.73 10.25 20.97
C VAL A 23 4.54 9.63 21.70
N THR A 24 3.42 10.33 21.72
CA THR A 24 2.15 9.86 22.30
C THR A 24 1.18 9.32 21.25
N GLY A 25 1.41 9.65 19.98
CA GLY A 25 0.61 9.16 18.86
C GLY A 25 1.37 9.24 17.55
N ALA A 26 1.03 8.35 16.62
CA ALA A 26 1.57 8.36 15.27
C ALA A 26 0.49 7.97 14.26
N ASN A 27 0.44 8.71 13.15
CA ASN A 27 -0.40 8.41 12.00
C ASN A 27 0.48 8.40 10.74
N LEU A 28 0.46 7.28 10.02
CA LEU A 28 1.37 7.00 8.93
C LEU A 28 0.55 6.63 7.69
N VAL A 29 0.53 7.52 6.70
CA VAL A 29 -0.18 7.27 5.43
C VAL A 29 0.85 6.93 4.37
N ILE A 30 0.98 5.63 4.10
CA ILE A 30 2.00 5.08 3.21
C ILE A 30 1.48 5.04 1.76
N PRO A 31 2.30 5.41 0.75
CA PRO A 31 1.87 5.49 -0.65
C PRO A 31 1.27 4.21 -1.22
N THR A 32 1.86 3.05 -0.94
CA THR A 32 1.33 1.76 -1.40
C THR A 32 -0.12 1.54 -0.93
N GLY A 33 -0.44 1.90 0.31
CA GLY A 33 -1.80 1.78 0.85
C GLY A 33 -2.80 2.69 0.15
N GLN A 34 -2.36 3.86 -0.30
CA GLN A 34 -3.17 4.79 -1.07
C GLN A 34 -3.50 4.23 -2.47
N ASN A 35 -2.55 3.52 -3.08
CA ASN A 35 -2.72 2.96 -4.43
C ASN A 35 -3.52 1.65 -4.49
N LEU A 36 -3.79 1.00 -3.34
CA LEU A 36 -4.51 -0.29 -3.30
C LEU A 36 -5.91 -0.19 -3.92
N ASN A 37 -6.64 0.89 -3.65
CA ASN A 37 -7.98 1.08 -4.21
C ASN A 37 -7.94 1.26 -5.74
N ASN A 38 -6.93 1.93 -6.27
CA ASN A 38 -6.76 2.08 -7.73
C ASN A 38 -6.41 0.73 -8.37
N LEU A 39 -5.52 -0.05 -7.74
CA LEU A 39 -5.18 -1.39 -8.18
C LEU A 39 -6.42 -2.30 -8.24
N GLU A 40 -7.27 -2.27 -7.21
CA GLU A 40 -8.51 -3.05 -7.17
C GLU A 40 -9.47 -2.66 -8.30
N GLN A 41 -9.65 -1.36 -8.53
CA GLN A 41 -10.47 -0.86 -9.64
C GLN A 41 -9.93 -1.28 -11.01
N ASP A 42 -8.61 -1.20 -11.20
CA ASP A 42 -7.98 -1.63 -12.44
C ASP A 42 -8.10 -3.14 -12.67
N MET A 43 -8.02 -3.95 -11.60
CA MET A 43 -8.29 -5.39 -11.68
C MET A 43 -9.72 -5.65 -12.12
N HIS A 44 -10.70 -4.95 -11.53
CA HIS A 44 -12.11 -5.05 -11.94
C HIS A 44 -12.34 -4.62 -13.39
N ALA A 45 -11.61 -3.61 -13.88
CA ALA A 45 -11.70 -3.15 -15.27
C ALA A 45 -10.99 -4.11 -16.25
N LEU A 46 -9.88 -4.73 -15.85
CA LEU A 46 -9.06 -5.59 -16.71
C LEU A 46 -9.68 -6.99 -16.87
N VAL A 47 -10.17 -7.60 -15.78
CA VAL A 47 -10.69 -8.98 -15.80
C VAL A 47 -11.68 -9.24 -16.93
N PRO A 48 -12.74 -8.41 -17.15
CA PRO A 48 -13.70 -8.64 -18.23
C PRO A 48 -13.09 -8.68 -19.64
N GLN A 49 -11.94 -8.03 -19.85
CA GLN A 49 -11.27 -7.94 -21.16
C GLN A 49 -10.38 -9.15 -21.46
N ILE A 50 -10.16 -10.03 -20.48
CA ILE A 50 -9.23 -11.17 -20.59
C ILE A 50 -9.88 -12.50 -20.16
N LEU A 51 -11.20 -12.52 -19.92
CA LEU A 51 -11.94 -13.72 -19.47
C LEU A 51 -11.93 -14.87 -20.47
N ASP A 52 -11.66 -14.59 -21.75
CA ASP A 52 -11.56 -15.56 -22.83
C ASP A 52 -10.21 -16.30 -22.86
N ARG A 53 -9.22 -15.86 -22.08
CA ARG A 53 -7.87 -16.43 -22.03
C ARG A 53 -7.76 -17.61 -21.07
N SER A 54 -6.65 -18.35 -21.15
CA SER A 54 -6.36 -19.40 -20.19
C SER A 54 -6.15 -18.85 -18.77
N GLN A 55 -6.39 -19.67 -17.76
CA GLN A 55 -6.20 -19.28 -16.35
C GLN A 55 -4.77 -18.79 -16.07
N ASP A 56 -3.76 -19.38 -16.72
CA ASP A 56 -2.36 -18.99 -16.55
C ASP A 56 -2.06 -17.61 -17.15
N GLU A 57 -2.65 -17.30 -18.31
CA GLU A 57 -2.53 -15.97 -18.94
C GLU A 57 -3.26 -14.90 -18.13
N ILE A 58 -4.43 -15.21 -17.58
CA ILE A 58 -5.17 -14.32 -16.69
C ILE A 58 -4.35 -14.04 -15.43
N ARG A 59 -3.81 -15.09 -14.79
CA ARG A 59 -2.94 -14.93 -13.61
C ARG A 59 -1.74 -14.06 -13.92
N LEU A 60 -1.02 -14.35 -15.00
CA LEU A 60 0.16 -13.58 -15.40
C LEU A 60 -0.20 -12.11 -15.65
N SER A 61 -1.32 -11.85 -16.34
CA SER A 61 -1.78 -10.49 -16.63
C SER A 61 -2.10 -9.70 -15.36
N LEU A 62 -2.79 -10.33 -14.40
CA LEU A 62 -3.09 -9.73 -13.11
C LEU A 62 -1.82 -9.48 -12.28
N GLU A 63 -0.88 -10.42 -12.25
CA GLU A 63 0.39 -10.19 -11.55
C GLU A 63 1.23 -9.08 -12.20
N MET A 64 1.20 -8.96 -13.54
CA MET A 64 1.85 -7.84 -14.24
C MET A 64 1.21 -6.50 -13.85
N LEU A 65 -0.12 -6.44 -13.75
CA LEU A 65 -0.83 -5.25 -13.26
C LEU A 65 -0.39 -4.89 -11.84
N VAL A 66 -0.38 -5.86 -10.92
CA VAL A 66 0.10 -5.65 -9.55
C VAL A 66 1.54 -5.10 -9.55
N ARG A 67 2.45 -5.67 -10.35
CA ARG A 67 3.85 -5.21 -10.44
C ARG A 67 3.98 -3.81 -11.07
N ALA A 68 3.06 -3.39 -11.93
CA ALA A 68 3.06 -2.06 -12.52
C ALA A 68 2.90 -0.95 -11.47
N TYR A 69 2.21 -1.26 -10.36
CA TYR A 69 2.06 -0.37 -9.21
C TYR A 69 3.23 -0.41 -8.21
N ASP A 70 4.23 -1.27 -8.43
CA ASP A 70 5.38 -1.51 -7.54
C ASP A 70 4.99 -1.55 -6.03
N PRO A 71 4.05 -2.42 -5.62
CA PRO A 71 3.57 -2.42 -4.24
C PRO A 71 4.66 -2.94 -3.30
N CYS A 72 5.14 -2.07 -2.40
CA CYS A 72 5.94 -2.51 -1.26
C CYS A 72 5.01 -2.98 -0.13
N ILE A 73 4.68 -4.29 -0.10
CA ILE A 73 3.81 -4.89 0.93
C ILE A 73 4.36 -4.66 2.35
N SER A 74 5.67 -4.82 2.53
CA SER A 74 6.33 -4.58 3.82
C SER A 74 6.28 -3.12 4.27
N CYS A 75 6.16 -2.17 3.33
CA CYS A 75 6.00 -0.75 3.65
C CYS A 75 4.54 -0.42 3.96
N SER A 76 3.58 -1.10 3.31
CA SER A 76 2.14 -0.79 3.41
C SER A 76 1.48 -1.26 4.69
N VAL A 77 2.09 -2.22 5.39
CA VAL A 77 1.56 -2.72 6.67
C VAL A 77 2.59 -2.51 7.77
N HIS A 78 2.13 -2.02 8.91
CA HIS A 78 2.95 -1.97 10.12
C HIS A 78 2.86 -3.33 10.83
N LEU A 79 3.99 -3.82 11.35
CA LEU A 79 4.04 -5.03 12.15
C LEU A 79 4.19 -4.64 13.62
N LEU A 80 3.34 -5.18 14.49
CA LEU A 80 3.47 -5.06 15.94
C LEU A 80 3.46 -6.45 16.56
N GLU A 81 4.54 -6.80 17.28
CA GLU A 81 4.57 -7.99 18.12
C GLU A 81 4.19 -7.60 19.55
N VAL A 82 3.02 -8.04 20.01
CA VAL A 82 2.53 -7.73 21.37
C VAL A 82 2.79 -8.92 22.29
N LYS A 83 3.58 -8.68 23.35
CA LYS A 83 3.67 -9.60 24.50
C LYS A 83 2.77 -9.08 25.61
N PHE A 84 1.73 -9.84 25.92
CA PHE A 84 0.90 -9.59 27.08
C PHE A 84 1.68 -10.03 28.33
N VAL A 85 1.76 -9.14 29.31
CA VAL A 85 2.31 -9.38 30.66
C VAL A 85 1.17 -9.71 31.61
#